data_AF-A0AA45WSI7-F1
#
_entry.id   AF-A0AA45WSI7-F1
#
_cell.length_a   1.000
_cell.length_b   1.000
_cell.length_c   1.000
_cell.angle_alpha   90.00
_cell.angle_beta   90.00
_cell.angle_gamma   90.00
#
_symmetry.space_group_name_H-M   'P 1'
#
loop_
_entity.id
_entity.type
_entity.pdbx_description
1 polymer ?
#
loop_
_entity_poly.entity_id
_entity_poly.type
_entity_poly.pdbx_seq_one_letter_code
_entity_poly.pdbx_strand_id
1 'polypeptide(L)'
;MAQKSAHFDTVEVVRNRTIRPSTRLETSKSYKIDTRKVSTNNTLIVNIDHEAKPFQKSYKFKGSDVAHRNSISFRVDELESPIRITWSGVTPIETFVLETKSEISKSLETKASGTVRSNSSQINIKTSFAPIEDQNIITLILGTMPGDKSLEYGEYYKNPRNRFWKIIAAITKNDLPETYQDKKMLLLKTNIGVWDVAHTAIRKGSLDRDMEVQEPNDIGSFIAGHKHLKTIVFNGLESEKLYDRFFERSRKIKYVSLPSSSSANAGISFKLICEKWKQILDF
;
A
#
# COMPACT_ATOMS: atom_id res chain seq x y z
N MET A 1 -15.94 33.45 39.94
CA MET A 1 -15.51 33.68 38.55
C MET A 1 -14.84 32.40 38.05
N ALA A 2 -15.26 31.93 36.88
CA ALA A 2 -14.80 30.68 36.28
C ALA A 2 -13.35 30.79 35.78
N GLN A 3 -12.56 29.73 35.98
CA GLN A 3 -11.53 29.35 35.02
C GLN A 3 -11.87 27.94 34.54
N LYS A 4 -12.66 27.88 33.47
CA LYS A 4 -12.77 26.69 32.64
C LYS A 4 -11.37 26.41 32.08
N SER A 5 -10.76 25.29 32.47
CA SER A 5 -9.61 24.76 31.73
C SER A 5 -10.12 24.36 30.35
N ALA A 6 -9.88 25.22 29.36
CA ALA A 6 -10.06 24.85 27.97
C ALA A 6 -9.01 23.76 27.68
N HIS A 7 -9.46 22.51 27.65
CA HIS A 7 -8.78 21.47 26.89
C HIS A 7 -8.86 21.91 25.43
N PHE A 8 -7.83 22.62 24.96
CA PHE A 8 -7.65 22.81 23.53
C PHE A 8 -7.24 21.45 22.99
N ASP A 9 -8.15 20.79 22.28
CA ASP A 9 -7.82 19.60 21.50
C ASP A 9 -6.71 19.99 20.51
N THR A 10 -5.48 19.55 20.78
CA THR A 10 -4.35 19.72 19.89
C THR A 10 -4.66 19.02 18.58
N VAL A 11 -4.82 19.79 17.50
CA VAL A 11 -5.06 19.24 16.16
C VAL A 11 -3.79 18.57 15.64
N GLU A 12 -3.90 17.30 15.24
CA GLU A 12 -2.82 16.54 14.64
C GLU A 12 -2.70 16.82 13.14
N VAL A 13 -1.49 17.14 12.69
CA VAL A 13 -1.15 17.32 11.28
C VAL A 13 -0.21 16.19 10.89
N VAL A 14 -0.66 15.32 9.99
CA VAL A 14 0.12 14.14 9.55
C VAL A 14 0.87 14.43 8.25
N ARG A 15 2.12 13.98 8.17
CA ARG A 15 2.98 14.03 6.98
C ARG A 15 3.64 12.67 6.78
N ASN A 16 3.62 12.17 5.55
CA ASN A 16 4.25 10.91 5.19
C ASN A 16 5.47 11.17 4.31
N ARG A 17 6.55 10.41 4.51
CA ARG A 17 7.76 10.54 3.70
C ARG A 17 8.44 9.20 3.46
N THR A 18 8.65 8.88 2.19
CA THR A 18 9.41 7.70 1.79
C THR A 18 10.85 8.04 1.50
N ILE A 19 11.75 7.32 2.17
CA ILE A 19 13.19 7.29 1.89
C ILE A 19 13.38 6.50 0.61
N ARG A 20 13.98 7.13 -0.39
CA ARG A 20 14.25 6.54 -1.69
C ARG A 20 15.76 6.38 -1.86
N PRO A 21 16.28 5.16 -2.08
CA PRO A 21 17.68 4.97 -2.39
C PRO A 21 18.06 5.77 -3.64
N SER A 22 19.06 6.64 -3.54
CA SER A 22 19.57 7.34 -4.71
C SER A 22 20.33 6.36 -5.60
N THR A 23 19.91 6.18 -6.86
CA THR A 23 20.66 5.42 -7.88
C THR A 23 21.88 6.18 -8.41
N ARG A 24 22.01 7.46 -8.06
CA ARG A 24 23.20 8.27 -8.31
C ARG A 24 24.07 8.31 -7.05
N LEU A 25 25.38 8.34 -7.24
CA LEU A 25 26.35 8.86 -6.26
C LEU A 25 26.11 10.36 -5.95
N GLU A 26 24.85 10.80 -5.84
CA GLU A 26 24.48 12.13 -5.38
C GLU A 26 24.38 12.10 -3.85
N THR A 27 25.15 12.98 -3.24
CA THR A 27 25.57 13.02 -1.83
C THR A 27 24.50 13.46 -0.84
N SER A 28 23.27 13.73 -1.28
CA SER A 28 22.26 14.31 -0.39
C SER A 28 21.34 13.24 0.21
N LYS A 29 21.75 12.67 1.35
CA LYS A 29 20.90 11.83 2.22
C LYS A 29 19.85 12.65 3.02
N SER A 30 19.46 13.84 2.54
CA SER A 30 18.65 14.81 3.28
C SER A 30 17.24 14.94 2.71
N TYR A 31 16.25 14.84 3.59
CA TYR A 31 14.82 14.89 3.28
C TYR A 31 14.17 16.07 3.99
N LYS A 32 13.10 16.63 3.39
CA LYS A 32 12.35 17.77 3.93
C LYS A 32 10.90 17.39 4.21
N ILE A 33 10.33 17.94 5.29
CA ILE A 33 8.92 17.88 5.66
C ILE A 33 8.36 19.30 5.68
N ASP A 34 7.25 19.50 4.98
CA ASP A 34 6.55 20.79 4.91
C ASP A 34 5.78 21.08 6.20
N THR A 35 6.07 22.22 6.81
CA THR A 35 5.49 22.69 8.07
C THR A 35 4.64 23.95 7.92
N ARG A 36 4.45 24.50 6.70
CA ARG A 36 3.72 25.76 6.46
C ARG A 36 2.28 25.79 6.93
N LYS A 37 1.66 24.62 7.12
CA LYS A 37 0.28 24.46 7.63
C LYS A 37 0.22 23.94 9.07
N VAL A 38 1.34 23.97 9.80
CA VAL A 38 1.41 23.57 11.21
C VAL A 38 1.39 24.84 12.04
N SER A 39 0.38 24.99 12.89
CA SER A 39 0.29 26.09 13.87
C SER A 39 0.96 25.73 15.19
N THR A 40 1.21 26.72 16.05
CA THR A 40 1.85 26.53 17.36
C THR A 40 1.08 25.59 18.30
N ASN A 41 -0.25 25.51 18.13
CA ASN A 41 -1.15 24.66 18.93
C ASN A 41 -1.41 23.29 18.28
N ASN A 42 -0.68 22.93 17.21
CA ASN A 42 -0.81 21.62 16.58
C ASN A 42 0.23 20.63 17.10
N THR A 43 0.00 19.37 16.80
CA THR A 43 1.01 18.32 16.87
C THR A 43 1.34 17.89 15.46
N LEU A 44 2.62 17.89 15.08
CA LEU A 44 3.05 17.35 13.79
C LEU A 44 3.45 15.88 13.98
N ILE A 45 2.83 14.99 13.22
CA ILE A 45 3.22 13.57 13.13
C ILE A 45 3.86 13.34 11.77
N VAL A 46 5.10 12.86 11.75
CA VAL A 46 5.83 12.48 10.54
C VAL A 46 6.02 10.98 10.50
N ASN A 47 5.37 10.30 9.56
CA ASN A 47 5.58 8.89 9.29
C ASN A 47 6.63 8.75 8.19
N ILE A 48 7.69 7.99 8.48
CA ILE A 48 8.78 7.74 7.55
C ILE A 48 8.83 6.25 7.26
N ASP A 49 8.76 5.89 5.98
CA ASP A 49 9.01 4.55 5.47
C ASP A 49 10.22 4.54 4.53
N HIS A 50 10.67 3.35 4.16
CA HIS A 50 11.80 3.18 3.24
C HIS A 50 11.38 2.32 2.04
N GLU A 51 11.65 2.81 0.84
CA GLU A 51 11.20 2.19 -0.43
C GLU A 51 11.74 0.77 -0.61
N ALA A 52 12.99 0.53 -0.20
CA ALA A 52 13.69 -0.75 -0.41
C ALA A 52 14.00 -1.58 0.85
N LYS A 53 13.76 -1.07 2.07
CA LYS A 53 14.20 -1.72 3.32
C LYS A 53 13.03 -1.78 4.30
N PRO A 54 12.95 -2.83 5.14
CA PRO A 54 11.91 -2.94 6.17
C PRO A 54 12.18 -1.92 7.29
N PHE A 55 11.75 -0.69 7.07
CA PHE A 55 11.90 0.42 7.99
C PHE A 55 10.64 1.26 7.98
N GLN A 56 10.04 1.43 9.15
CA GLN A 56 8.93 2.34 9.37
C GLN A 56 9.06 2.98 10.75
N LYS A 57 9.00 4.30 10.79
CA LYS A 57 9.17 5.05 12.04
C LYS A 57 8.38 6.34 12.02
N SER A 58 7.68 6.63 13.11
CA SER A 58 6.88 7.83 13.28
C SER A 58 7.51 8.76 14.31
N TYR A 59 7.46 10.05 14.04
CA TYR A 59 8.05 11.10 14.87
C TYR A 59 7.01 12.16 15.17
N LYS A 60 6.87 12.52 16.44
CA LYS A 60 5.92 13.52 16.90
C LYS A 60 6.66 14.80 17.32
N PHE A 61 6.14 15.95 16.93
CA PHE A 61 6.71 17.26 17.26
C PHE A 61 5.62 18.18 17.82
N LYS A 62 5.98 19.03 18.78
CA LYS A 62 5.11 20.13 19.19
C LYS A 62 5.08 21.20 18.10
N GLY A 63 3.89 21.73 17.83
CA GLY A 63 3.69 22.81 16.87
C GLY A 63 4.55 24.04 17.18
N SER A 64 4.72 24.38 18.46
CA SER A 64 5.62 25.45 18.93
C SER A 64 7.03 25.36 18.36
N ASP A 65 7.53 24.15 18.17
CA ASP A 65 8.94 23.89 17.82
C ASP A 65 9.16 23.92 16.30
N VAL A 66 8.09 23.87 15.50
CA VAL A 66 8.16 23.71 14.04
C VAL A 66 7.36 24.76 13.24
N ALA A 67 6.35 25.40 13.84
CA ALA A 67 5.43 26.33 13.16
C ALA A 67 6.11 27.60 12.63
N HIS A 68 7.22 28.01 13.26
CA HIS A 68 8.02 29.16 12.81
C HIS A 68 8.90 28.86 11.57
N ARG A 69 8.87 27.63 11.06
CA ARG A 69 9.68 27.18 9.92
C ARG A 69 8.78 26.83 8.74
N ASN A 70 9.30 27.02 7.53
CA ASN A 70 8.64 26.54 6.30
C ASN A 70 8.83 25.03 6.09
N SER A 71 9.91 24.47 6.63
CA SER A 71 10.18 23.03 6.61
C SER A 71 11.12 22.61 7.71
N ILE A 72 11.02 21.36 8.14
CA ILE A 72 12.05 20.67 8.92
C ILE A 72 12.74 19.63 8.03
N SER A 73 13.97 19.25 8.37
CA SER A 73 14.75 18.29 7.57
C SER A 73 15.32 17.18 8.43
N PHE A 74 15.46 16.00 7.83
CA PHE A 74 16.16 14.86 8.43
C PHE A 74 17.17 14.27 7.46
N ARG A 75 18.21 13.64 8.00
CA ARG A 75 19.14 12.79 7.26
C ARG A 75 18.89 11.32 7.55
N VAL A 76 19.18 10.49 6.57
CA VAL A 76 19.09 9.03 6.68
C VAL A 76 20.49 8.45 6.66
N ASP A 77 20.82 7.58 7.62
CA ASP A 77 21.95 6.67 7.50
C ASP A 77 21.47 5.26 7.21
N GLU A 78 21.65 4.86 5.96
CA GLU A 78 21.25 3.56 5.44
C GLU A 78 22.27 2.44 5.68
N LEU A 79 23.49 2.77 6.11
CA LEU A 79 24.55 1.80 6.41
C LEU A 79 24.39 1.19 7.80
N GLU A 80 23.67 1.86 8.70
CA GLU A 80 23.33 1.36 10.01
C GLU A 80 22.10 0.43 9.95
N SER A 81 22.11 -0.62 10.77
CA SER A 81 20.96 -1.52 11.00
C SER A 81 20.62 -1.50 12.49
N PRO A 82 19.48 -0.92 12.91
CA PRO A 82 18.41 -0.37 12.07
C PRO A 82 18.80 0.98 11.42
N ILE A 83 18.10 1.33 10.32
CA ILE A 83 18.28 2.61 9.62
C ILE A 83 18.11 3.77 10.60
N ARG A 84 19.07 4.69 10.60
CA ARG A 84 19.07 5.83 11.51
C ARG A 84 18.54 7.10 10.84
N ILE A 85 17.67 7.81 11.55
CA ILE A 85 17.16 9.12 11.15
C ILE A 85 17.69 10.17 12.11
N THR A 86 18.25 11.25 11.57
CA THR A 86 18.76 12.38 12.35
C THR A 86 18.09 13.67 11.92
N TRP A 87 17.39 14.34 12.83
CA TRP A 87 16.70 15.60 12.57
C TRP A 87 17.64 16.81 12.70
N SER A 88 17.46 17.82 11.85
CA SER A 88 18.28 19.03 11.83
C SER A 88 17.60 20.18 12.58
N GLY A 89 18.13 20.50 13.77
CA GLY A 89 17.72 21.68 14.55
C GLY A 89 16.30 21.63 15.11
N VAL A 90 15.69 20.44 15.15
CA VAL A 90 14.43 20.12 15.84
C VAL A 90 14.57 18.72 16.43
N THR A 91 13.93 18.48 17.58
CA THR A 91 13.94 17.18 18.25
C THR A 91 12.50 16.70 18.41
N PRO A 92 12.18 15.46 17.99
CA PRO A 92 10.85 14.90 18.23
C PRO A 92 10.61 14.71 19.73
N ILE A 93 9.39 14.99 20.19
CA ILE A 93 8.98 14.75 21.58
C ILE A 93 8.70 13.27 21.84
N GLU A 94 8.24 12.55 20.82
CA GLU A 94 7.99 11.11 20.88
C GLU A 94 8.45 10.49 19.56
N THR A 95 9.02 9.30 19.66
CA THR A 95 9.46 8.51 18.52
C THR A 95 8.86 7.12 18.67
N PHE A 96 8.08 6.72 17.68
CA PHE A 96 7.43 5.41 17.64
C PHE A 96 8.08 4.60 16.53
N VAL A 97 8.60 3.43 16.88
CA VAL A 97 8.79 2.39 15.87
C VAL A 97 7.40 1.82 15.65
N LEU A 98 6.91 1.85 14.40
CA LEU A 98 5.72 1.08 14.07
C LEU A 98 6.19 -0.37 14.00
N GLU A 99 6.21 -1.01 15.16
CA GLU A 99 6.50 -2.43 15.29
C GLU A 99 5.52 -3.15 14.38
N THR A 100 6.03 -3.76 13.32
CA THR A 100 5.28 -4.83 12.68
C THR A 100 5.00 -5.88 13.76
N LYS A 101 3.83 -6.54 13.77
CA LYS A 101 3.44 -7.56 14.77
C LYS A 101 4.50 -8.67 15.02
N SER A 102 5.53 -8.74 14.19
CA SER A 102 6.77 -9.53 14.32
C SER A 102 7.67 -9.15 15.52
N GLU A 103 7.61 -7.92 16.04
CA GLU A 103 8.46 -7.50 17.17
C GLU A 103 7.80 -7.74 18.54
N ILE A 104 6.46 -7.71 18.62
CA ILE A 104 5.70 -8.08 19.82
C ILE A 104 5.96 -9.54 20.20
N SER A 105 6.07 -10.45 19.22
CA SER A 105 6.39 -11.87 19.47
C SER A 105 7.84 -12.09 19.95
N LYS A 106 8.80 -11.29 19.49
CA LYS A 106 10.20 -11.40 19.94
C LYS A 106 10.43 -10.93 21.38
N SER A 107 9.63 -9.99 21.88
CA SER A 107 9.71 -9.56 23.29
C SER A 107 9.24 -10.62 24.29
N LEU A 108 8.45 -11.60 23.84
CA LEU A 108 7.96 -12.71 24.65
C LEU A 108 8.89 -13.95 24.62
N GLU A 109 9.79 -14.05 23.64
CA GLU A 109 10.67 -15.22 23.44
C GLU A 109 12.07 -15.08 24.06
N THR A 110 12.40 -13.97 24.73
CA THR A 110 13.71 -13.77 25.38
C THR A 110 13.91 -14.55 26.69
N LYS A 111 13.19 -15.66 26.87
CA LYS A 111 13.40 -16.66 27.94
C LYS A 111 13.48 -18.08 27.39
N ALA A 112 14.36 -18.33 26.43
CA ALA A 112 14.89 -19.69 26.22
C ALA A 112 16.26 -19.63 25.53
N SER A 113 17.28 -20.02 26.28
CA SER A 113 18.65 -20.26 25.82
C SER A 113 18.71 -21.48 24.90
N GLY A 114 19.54 -21.43 23.85
CA GLY A 114 19.90 -22.63 23.09
C GLY A 114 20.42 -22.36 21.67
N THR A 115 21.74 -22.32 21.53
CA THR A 115 22.48 -22.22 20.27
C THR A 115 22.22 -23.41 19.33
N VAL A 116 21.68 -23.19 18.12
CA VAL A 116 21.93 -24.05 16.94
C VAL A 116 21.96 -23.21 15.66
N ARG A 117 22.96 -23.51 14.81
CA ARG A 117 23.39 -22.89 13.55
C ARG A 117 22.24 -22.55 12.57
N SER A 118 22.14 -21.29 12.15
CA SER A 118 21.16 -20.82 11.16
C SER A 118 21.71 -20.81 9.73
N ASN A 119 21.31 -21.80 8.93
CA ASN A 119 21.16 -21.59 7.48
C ASN A 119 19.81 -20.90 7.26
N SER A 120 19.75 -19.57 7.43
CA SER A 120 18.52 -18.81 7.21
C SER A 120 18.39 -18.45 5.74
N SER A 121 17.64 -19.26 4.98
CA SER A 121 16.99 -18.78 3.76
C SER A 121 16.04 -17.65 4.17
N GLN A 122 16.41 -16.39 3.87
CA GLN A 122 15.58 -15.22 4.16
C GLN A 122 14.18 -15.40 3.54
N ILE A 123 13.18 -15.55 4.41
CA ILE A 123 11.77 -15.63 4.01
C ILE A 123 11.34 -14.22 3.58
N ASN A 124 11.13 -14.01 2.28
CA ASN A 124 10.75 -12.72 1.73
C ASN A 124 9.22 -12.55 1.79
N ILE A 125 8.73 -11.98 2.89
CA ILE A 125 7.32 -11.62 3.08
C ILE A 125 7.05 -10.32 2.32
N LYS A 126 5.99 -10.33 1.51
CA LYS A 126 5.49 -9.17 0.76
C LYS A 126 4.15 -8.75 1.35
N THR A 127 3.81 -7.47 1.18
CA THR A 127 2.54 -6.88 1.64
C THR A 127 1.87 -6.16 0.48
N SER A 128 0.54 -6.29 0.38
CA SER A 128 -0.28 -5.64 -0.63
C SER A 128 -0.54 -4.16 -0.30
N PHE A 129 -1.17 -3.43 -1.22
CA PHE A 129 -1.52 -2.03 -1.02
C PHE A 129 -2.92 -1.85 -0.42
N ALA A 130 -3.24 -0.62 -0.04
CA ALA A 130 -4.62 -0.19 0.18
C ALA A 130 -5.43 -0.27 -1.13
N PRO A 131 -6.76 -0.46 -1.06
CA PRO A 131 -7.60 -0.46 -2.25
C PRO A 131 -7.56 0.90 -2.98
N ILE A 132 -7.68 0.88 -4.31
CA ILE A 132 -8.15 2.04 -5.07
C ILE A 132 -9.68 1.99 -5.01
N GLU A 133 -10.29 2.94 -4.32
CA GLU A 133 -11.72 2.97 -4.07
C GLU A 133 -12.26 4.39 -3.93
N ASP A 134 -13.58 4.50 -4.06
CA ASP A 134 -14.40 5.54 -3.47
C ASP A 134 -15.75 4.91 -3.05
N GLN A 135 -16.63 5.71 -2.44
CA GLN A 135 -17.92 5.21 -1.95
C GLN A 135 -18.89 4.77 -3.06
N ASN A 136 -18.64 5.18 -4.31
CA ASN A 136 -19.54 4.97 -5.45
C ASN A 136 -19.12 3.79 -6.33
N ILE A 137 -18.06 3.06 -5.98
CA ILE A 137 -17.65 1.89 -6.77
C ILE A 137 -18.79 0.87 -6.83
N ILE A 138 -19.00 0.34 -8.03
CA ILE A 138 -20.00 -0.70 -8.31
C ILE A 138 -19.31 -2.05 -8.53
N THR A 139 -18.11 -2.01 -9.11
CA THR A 139 -17.30 -3.18 -9.41
C THR A 139 -15.96 -3.10 -8.68
N LEU A 140 -15.59 -4.14 -7.92
CA LEU A 140 -14.26 -4.31 -7.34
C LEU A 140 -13.49 -5.37 -8.13
N ILE A 141 -12.34 -5.01 -8.69
CA ILE A 141 -11.44 -5.97 -9.33
C ILE A 141 -10.42 -6.46 -8.31
N LEU A 142 -10.35 -7.78 -8.13
CA LEU A 142 -9.42 -8.45 -7.24
C LEU A 142 -8.34 -9.21 -8.02
N GLY A 143 -7.08 -8.79 -7.84
CA GLY A 143 -5.92 -9.61 -8.18
C GLY A 143 -5.52 -10.55 -7.03
N THR A 144 -4.46 -11.32 -7.23
CA THR A 144 -3.90 -12.19 -6.19
C THR A 144 -3.10 -11.36 -5.19
N MET A 145 -2.08 -10.67 -5.68
CA MET A 145 -1.17 -9.81 -4.94
C MET A 145 -0.39 -8.92 -5.92
N PRO A 146 0.01 -7.69 -5.56
CA PRO A 146 0.77 -6.84 -6.48
C PRO A 146 2.09 -7.52 -6.87
N GLY A 147 2.46 -7.50 -8.15
CA GLY A 147 3.73 -8.04 -8.64
C GLY A 147 4.95 -7.25 -8.12
N ASP A 148 6.16 -7.78 -8.28
CA ASP A 148 7.37 -7.16 -7.70
C ASP A 148 7.61 -5.72 -8.18
N LYS A 149 7.46 -5.47 -9.49
CA LYS A 149 7.47 -4.10 -10.04
C LYS A 149 6.32 -3.23 -9.54
N SER A 150 5.20 -3.82 -9.16
CA SER A 150 4.10 -3.05 -8.57
C SER A 150 4.52 -2.60 -7.17
N LEU A 151 4.99 -3.54 -6.35
CA LEU A 151 5.49 -3.32 -4.99
C LEU A 151 6.63 -2.29 -4.95
N GLU A 152 7.62 -2.44 -5.85
CA GLU A 152 8.76 -1.53 -5.99
C GLU A 152 8.33 -0.07 -6.25
N TYR A 153 7.29 0.15 -7.05
CA TYR A 153 6.85 1.48 -7.44
C TYR A 153 5.64 2.00 -6.65
N GLY A 154 5.05 1.18 -5.76
CA GLY A 154 3.81 1.52 -5.06
C GLY A 154 2.61 1.74 -6.00
N GLU A 155 2.60 1.10 -7.17
CA GLU A 155 1.51 1.23 -8.16
C GLU A 155 0.95 -0.14 -8.54
N TYR A 156 -0.37 -0.33 -8.41
CA TYR A 156 -1.03 -1.51 -8.97
C TYR A 156 -0.70 -1.69 -10.46
N TYR A 157 -0.38 -2.93 -10.83
CA TYR A 157 -0.12 -3.33 -12.22
C TYR A 157 0.96 -2.48 -12.93
N LYS A 158 1.99 -2.02 -12.22
CA LYS A 158 3.04 -1.15 -12.78
C LYS A 158 3.79 -1.76 -13.96
N ASN A 159 4.05 -3.06 -13.91
CA ASN A 159 4.89 -3.74 -14.88
C ASN A 159 4.41 -3.41 -16.32
N PRO A 160 5.24 -2.82 -17.20
CA PRO A 160 4.81 -2.43 -18.55
C PRO A 160 4.30 -3.59 -19.42
N ARG A 161 4.66 -4.83 -19.05
CA ARG A 161 4.15 -6.04 -19.70
C ARG A 161 2.78 -6.47 -19.20
N ASN A 162 2.32 -5.97 -18.04
CA ASN A 162 0.96 -6.17 -17.57
C ASN A 162 0.02 -5.32 -18.42
N ARG A 163 -1.07 -5.93 -18.89
CA ARG A 163 -2.00 -5.29 -19.83
C ARG A 163 -3.16 -4.58 -19.13
N PHE A 164 -3.25 -4.63 -17.80
CA PHE A 164 -4.40 -4.12 -17.04
C PHE A 164 -4.80 -2.70 -17.46
N TRP A 165 -3.89 -1.74 -17.37
CA TRP A 165 -4.17 -0.35 -17.71
C TRP A 165 -4.54 -0.16 -19.20
N LYS A 166 -3.93 -0.94 -20.09
CA LYS A 166 -4.27 -0.93 -21.53
C LYS A 166 -5.67 -1.49 -21.77
N ILE A 167 -6.06 -2.54 -21.04
CA ILE A 167 -7.41 -3.14 -21.12
C ILE A 167 -8.44 -2.14 -20.61
N ILE A 168 -8.25 -1.57 -19.41
CA ILE A 168 -9.18 -0.59 -18.83
C ILE A 168 -9.35 0.63 -19.75
N ALA A 169 -8.26 1.21 -20.26
CA ALA A 169 -8.33 2.31 -21.21
C ALA A 169 -9.13 1.92 -22.48
N ALA A 170 -8.83 0.76 -23.07
CA ALA A 170 -9.49 0.30 -24.30
C ALA A 170 -10.99 0.03 -24.12
N ILE A 171 -11.40 -0.65 -23.04
CA ILE A 171 -12.82 -0.99 -22.83
C ILE A 171 -13.64 0.26 -22.46
N THR A 172 -13.06 1.19 -21.70
CA THR A 172 -13.71 2.44 -21.30
C THR A 172 -13.65 3.53 -22.38
N LYS A 173 -12.95 3.26 -23.51
CA LYS A 173 -12.73 4.20 -24.62
C LYS A 173 -12.03 5.49 -24.17
N ASN A 174 -11.06 5.39 -23.26
CA ASN A 174 -10.18 6.49 -22.86
C ASN A 174 -8.75 6.25 -23.37
N ASP A 175 -7.97 7.32 -23.45
CA ASP A 175 -6.53 7.22 -23.67
C ASP A 175 -5.85 6.49 -22.51
N LEU A 176 -4.68 5.89 -22.77
CA LEU A 176 -3.90 5.23 -21.73
C LEU A 176 -3.35 6.29 -20.75
N PRO A 177 -3.77 6.29 -19.47
CA PRO A 177 -3.29 7.26 -18.50
C PRO A 177 -1.78 7.14 -18.24
N GLU A 178 -1.10 8.28 -18.22
CA GLU A 178 0.36 8.36 -18.06
C GLU A 178 0.77 8.26 -16.58
N THR A 179 0.09 9.02 -15.71
CA THR A 179 0.42 9.05 -14.28
C THR A 179 -0.42 8.07 -13.47
N TYR A 180 0.07 7.69 -12.29
CA TYR A 180 -0.71 6.83 -11.38
C TYR A 180 -1.97 7.52 -10.84
N GLN A 181 -1.95 8.85 -10.74
CA GLN A 181 -3.13 9.60 -10.37
C GLN A 181 -4.20 9.51 -11.46
N ASP A 182 -3.82 9.66 -12.73
CA ASP A 182 -4.75 9.53 -13.86
C ASP A 182 -5.32 8.12 -13.98
N LYS A 183 -4.50 7.10 -13.70
CA LYS A 183 -4.93 5.71 -13.60
C LYS A 183 -6.01 5.51 -12.54
N LYS A 184 -5.83 6.07 -11.34
CA LYS A 184 -6.84 6.03 -10.27
C LYS A 184 -8.11 6.76 -10.69
N MET A 185 -7.99 7.98 -11.23
CA MET A 185 -9.14 8.76 -11.68
C MET A 185 -9.95 8.05 -12.77
N LEU A 186 -9.29 7.38 -13.72
CA LEU A 186 -9.96 6.61 -14.76
C LEU A 186 -10.82 5.49 -14.16
N LEU A 187 -10.29 4.76 -13.17
CA LEU A 187 -11.03 3.70 -12.47
C LEU A 187 -12.24 4.27 -11.73
N LEU A 188 -12.05 5.31 -10.93
CA LEU A 188 -13.12 5.89 -10.11
C LEU A 188 -14.22 6.55 -10.95
N LYS A 189 -13.87 7.24 -12.05
CA LYS A 189 -14.82 7.79 -13.02
C LYS A 189 -15.70 6.70 -13.66
N THR A 190 -15.23 5.46 -13.67
CA THR A 190 -15.93 4.31 -14.23
C THR A 190 -16.49 3.38 -13.15
N ASN A 191 -16.53 3.85 -11.88
CA ASN A 191 -17.06 3.12 -10.73
C ASN A 191 -16.36 1.77 -10.48
N ILE A 192 -15.08 1.69 -10.86
CA ILE A 192 -14.25 0.51 -10.70
C ILE A 192 -13.28 0.74 -9.52
N GLY A 193 -13.30 -0.16 -8.56
CA GLY A 193 -12.27 -0.30 -7.53
C GLY A 193 -11.25 -1.37 -7.91
N VAL A 194 -10.06 -1.29 -7.32
CA VAL A 194 -9.00 -2.30 -7.46
C VAL A 194 -8.41 -2.64 -6.11
N TRP A 195 -8.29 -3.93 -5.84
CA TRP A 195 -7.54 -4.45 -4.70
C TRP A 195 -6.95 -5.83 -5.04
N ASP A 196 -6.42 -6.51 -4.02
CA ASP A 196 -5.91 -7.87 -4.12
C ASP A 196 -6.46 -8.71 -2.98
N VAL A 197 -6.51 -10.04 -3.17
CA VAL A 197 -6.99 -10.95 -2.13
C VAL A 197 -5.97 -11.13 -1.01
N ALA A 198 -4.69 -11.31 -1.34
CA ALA A 198 -3.65 -11.43 -0.33
C ALA A 198 -3.32 -10.06 0.29
N HIS A 199 -3.34 -9.98 1.62
CA HIS A 199 -2.73 -8.88 2.36
C HIS A 199 -1.22 -9.10 2.49
N THR A 200 -0.82 -10.28 2.95
CA THR A 200 0.58 -10.68 3.12
C THR A 200 0.83 -12.06 2.55
N ALA A 201 1.99 -12.25 1.91
CA ALA A 201 2.37 -13.55 1.38
C ALA A 201 3.89 -13.70 1.28
N ILE A 202 4.37 -14.93 1.43
CA ILE A 202 5.75 -15.31 1.13
C ILE A 202 5.77 -15.73 -0.34
N ARG A 203 6.58 -15.06 -1.17
CA ARG A 203 6.80 -15.53 -2.55
C ARG A 203 8.15 -15.11 -3.10
N LYS A 204 8.78 -16.02 -3.85
CA LYS A 204 9.95 -15.69 -4.66
C LYS A 204 9.50 -15.15 -6.02
N GLY A 205 9.87 -13.91 -6.34
CA GLY A 205 9.44 -13.29 -7.59
C GLY A 205 7.96 -12.89 -7.60
N SER A 206 7.39 -12.71 -8.80
CA SER A 206 6.03 -12.20 -9.02
C SER A 206 5.02 -13.24 -9.51
N LEU A 207 5.38 -14.54 -9.53
CA LEU A 207 4.49 -15.61 -9.97
C LEU A 207 3.73 -16.20 -8.78
N ASP A 208 2.45 -16.52 -8.97
CA ASP A 208 1.60 -17.03 -7.90
C ASP A 208 1.89 -18.50 -7.54
N ARG A 209 2.62 -19.24 -8.39
CA ARG A 209 2.88 -20.69 -8.25
C ARG A 209 3.57 -21.07 -6.93
N ASP A 210 4.40 -20.18 -6.40
CA ASP A 210 5.18 -20.38 -5.18
C ASP A 210 4.75 -19.39 -4.07
N MET A 211 3.51 -18.87 -4.16
CA MET A 211 2.98 -17.90 -3.20
C MET A 211 2.29 -18.60 -2.04
N GLU A 212 2.81 -18.38 -0.84
CA GLU A 212 2.20 -18.81 0.41
C GLU A 212 1.56 -17.60 1.10
N VAL A 213 0.25 -17.46 0.92
CA VAL A 213 -0.52 -16.38 1.54
C VAL A 213 -0.61 -16.62 3.04
N GLN A 214 -0.18 -15.62 3.80
CA GLN A 214 -0.18 -15.62 5.26
C GLN A 214 -1.51 -15.03 5.77
N GLU A 215 -1.92 -13.88 5.22
CA GLU A 215 -3.17 -13.22 5.59
C GLU A 215 -3.86 -12.66 4.34
N PRO A 216 -5.19 -12.81 4.20
CA PRO A 216 -5.96 -12.10 3.19
C PRO A 216 -6.29 -10.68 3.64
N ASN A 217 -6.61 -9.80 2.69
CA ASN A 217 -7.19 -8.49 2.97
C ASN A 217 -8.61 -8.64 3.53
N ASP A 218 -9.08 -7.72 4.37
CA ASP A 218 -10.44 -7.78 4.94
C ASP A 218 -11.52 -7.37 3.92
N ILE A 219 -11.76 -8.24 2.95
CA ILE A 219 -12.75 -8.03 1.90
C ILE A 219 -14.18 -8.12 2.45
N GLY A 220 -14.39 -8.84 3.55
CA GLY A 220 -15.69 -8.93 4.21
C GLY A 220 -16.16 -7.56 4.71
N SER A 221 -15.32 -6.89 5.50
CA SER A 221 -15.59 -5.53 5.98
C SER A 221 -15.67 -4.53 4.83
N PHE A 222 -14.83 -4.69 3.81
CA PHE A 222 -14.88 -3.86 2.60
C PHE A 222 -16.25 -3.92 1.92
N ILE A 223 -16.78 -5.13 1.69
CA ILE A 223 -18.11 -5.32 1.07
C ILE A 223 -19.20 -4.69 1.95
N ALA A 224 -19.11 -4.87 3.28
CA ALA A 224 -20.09 -4.30 4.21
C ALA A 224 -20.07 -2.75 4.22
N GLY A 225 -18.90 -2.14 4.02
CA GLY A 225 -18.73 -0.70 3.94
C GLY A 225 -19.22 -0.06 2.63
N HIS A 226 -19.23 -0.82 1.52
CA HIS A 226 -19.56 -0.28 0.19
C HIS A 226 -20.98 -0.64 -0.24
N LYS A 227 -21.92 0.25 0.04
CA LYS A 227 -23.36 0.05 -0.25
C LYS A 227 -23.68 -0.08 -1.75
N HIS A 228 -22.86 0.52 -2.62
CA HIS A 228 -23.05 0.50 -4.07
C HIS A 228 -22.33 -0.66 -4.77
N LEU A 229 -21.48 -1.39 -4.05
CA LEU A 229 -20.75 -2.53 -4.61
C LEU A 229 -21.73 -3.66 -4.94
N LYS A 230 -21.74 -4.05 -6.21
CA LYS A 230 -22.61 -5.13 -6.73
C LYS A 230 -21.81 -6.28 -7.31
N THR A 231 -20.59 -6.03 -7.77
CA THR A 231 -19.81 -7.03 -8.50
C THR A 231 -18.38 -7.11 -7.99
N ILE A 232 -17.90 -8.34 -7.81
CA ILE A 232 -16.48 -8.66 -7.66
C ILE A 232 -15.99 -9.36 -8.93
N VAL A 233 -14.91 -8.83 -9.49
CA VAL A 233 -14.27 -9.35 -10.70
C VAL A 233 -12.90 -9.91 -10.33
N PHE A 234 -12.66 -11.18 -10.59
CA PHE A 234 -11.36 -11.80 -10.39
C PHE A 234 -10.47 -11.60 -11.62
N ASN A 235 -9.30 -10.98 -11.42
CA ASN A 235 -8.26 -10.84 -12.45
C ASN A 235 -7.42 -12.13 -12.58
N GLY A 236 -8.08 -13.19 -13.06
CA GLY A 236 -7.50 -14.53 -13.24
C GLY A 236 -8.05 -15.56 -12.26
N LEU A 237 -7.95 -16.83 -12.64
CA LEU A 237 -8.44 -17.96 -11.84
C LEU A 237 -7.73 -18.08 -10.48
N GLU A 238 -6.47 -17.64 -10.39
CA GLU A 238 -5.73 -17.72 -9.13
C GLU A 238 -6.28 -16.75 -8.08
N SER A 239 -6.77 -15.56 -8.46
CA SER A 239 -7.40 -14.67 -7.47
C SER A 239 -8.78 -15.17 -7.06
N GLU A 240 -9.52 -15.80 -7.96
CA GLU A 240 -10.79 -16.48 -7.63
C GLU A 240 -10.58 -17.62 -6.63
N LYS A 241 -9.68 -18.56 -6.93
CA LYS A 241 -9.35 -19.68 -6.03
C LYS A 241 -8.88 -19.19 -4.67
N LEU A 242 -8.05 -18.15 -4.67
CA LEU A 242 -7.54 -17.58 -3.43
C LEU A 242 -8.66 -16.93 -2.61
N TYR A 243 -9.59 -16.24 -3.26
CA TYR A 243 -10.76 -15.69 -2.59
C TYR A 243 -11.62 -16.79 -1.97
N ASP A 244 -11.96 -17.81 -2.76
CA ASP A 244 -12.81 -18.93 -2.31
C ASP A 244 -12.17 -19.75 -1.18
N ARG A 245 -10.84 -19.69 -1.03
CA ARG A 245 -10.13 -20.30 0.10
C ARG A 245 -10.38 -19.56 1.42
N PHE A 246 -10.55 -18.25 1.39
CA PHE A 246 -10.61 -17.41 2.59
C PHE A 246 -12.00 -16.83 2.89
N PHE A 247 -12.88 -16.75 1.89
CA PHE A 247 -14.16 -16.05 2.00
C PHE A 247 -15.31 -16.89 1.46
N GLU A 248 -16.44 -16.83 2.15
CA GLU A 248 -17.71 -17.27 1.60
C GLU A 248 -18.30 -16.21 0.67
N ARG A 249 -18.84 -16.65 -0.47
CA ARG A 249 -19.44 -15.73 -1.45
C ARG A 249 -20.76 -15.16 -0.93
N SER A 250 -20.87 -13.84 -0.93
CA SER A 250 -22.10 -13.13 -0.56
C SER A 250 -23.14 -13.24 -1.68
N ARG A 251 -24.37 -13.62 -1.34
CA ARG A 251 -25.49 -13.67 -2.31
C ARG A 251 -25.88 -12.30 -2.89
N LYS A 252 -25.45 -11.21 -2.25
CA LYS A 252 -25.69 -9.84 -2.71
C LYS A 252 -24.70 -9.37 -3.78
N ILE A 253 -23.60 -10.11 -3.95
CA ILE A 253 -22.52 -9.77 -4.87
C ILE A 253 -22.52 -10.76 -6.03
N LYS A 254 -22.44 -10.22 -7.24
CA LYS A 254 -22.14 -11.00 -8.44
C LYS A 254 -20.63 -11.23 -8.52
N TYR A 255 -20.22 -12.46 -8.78
CA TYR A 255 -18.82 -12.82 -8.95
C TYR A 255 -18.54 -13.18 -10.40
N VAL A 256 -17.50 -12.60 -10.99
CA VAL A 256 -17.12 -12.83 -12.39
C VAL A 256 -15.63 -13.11 -12.46
N SER A 257 -15.25 -14.19 -13.13
CA SER A 257 -13.85 -14.54 -13.36
C SER A 257 -13.42 -14.12 -14.76
N LEU A 258 -12.36 -13.32 -14.85
CA LEU A 258 -11.81 -12.84 -16.13
C LEU A 258 -10.41 -13.40 -16.38
N PRO A 259 -9.96 -13.49 -17.65
CA PRO A 259 -8.59 -13.85 -17.95
C PRO A 259 -7.61 -12.86 -17.32
N SER A 260 -6.53 -13.37 -16.73
CA SER A 260 -5.52 -12.52 -16.08
C SER A 260 -4.91 -11.50 -17.06
N SER A 261 -4.77 -10.26 -16.59
CA SER A 261 -4.10 -9.17 -17.30
C SER A 261 -2.57 -9.30 -17.32
N SER A 262 -2.01 -10.25 -16.55
CA SER A 262 -0.58 -10.52 -16.46
C SER A 262 0.01 -10.93 -17.81
N SER A 263 1.30 -10.64 -17.99
CA SER A 263 2.06 -11.07 -19.17
C SER A 263 2.22 -12.58 -19.26
N ALA A 264 2.04 -13.31 -18.16
CA ALA A 264 2.03 -14.78 -18.15
C ALA A 264 0.88 -15.35 -18.99
N ASN A 265 -0.22 -14.60 -19.15
CA ASN A 265 -1.36 -14.98 -19.98
C ASN A 265 -1.17 -14.53 -21.44
N ALA A 266 -0.04 -14.86 -22.05
CA ALA A 266 0.29 -14.43 -23.42
C ALA A 266 -0.53 -15.14 -24.51
N GLY A 267 -1.21 -16.26 -24.17
CA GLY A 267 -2.01 -17.04 -25.12
C GLY A 267 -3.31 -16.37 -25.57
N ILE A 268 -3.80 -15.34 -24.86
CA ILE A 268 -4.98 -14.57 -25.27
C ILE A 268 -4.58 -13.27 -25.98
N SER A 269 -5.14 -13.05 -27.17
CA SER A 269 -4.90 -11.82 -27.93
C SER A 269 -5.46 -10.59 -27.19
N PHE A 270 -4.88 -9.41 -27.44
CA PHE A 270 -5.34 -8.18 -26.80
C PHE A 270 -6.81 -7.85 -27.14
N LYS A 271 -7.23 -8.10 -28.37
CA LYS A 271 -8.63 -7.91 -28.78
C LYS A 271 -9.58 -8.80 -27.97
N LEU A 272 -9.28 -10.09 -27.88
CA LEU A 272 -10.14 -11.07 -27.21
C LEU A 272 -10.19 -10.85 -25.69
N ILE A 273 -9.08 -10.48 -25.05
CA ILE A 273 -9.10 -10.14 -23.62
C ILE A 273 -9.94 -8.88 -23.37
N CYS A 274 -9.82 -7.85 -24.21
CA CYS A 274 -10.67 -6.66 -24.10
C CYS A 274 -12.16 -7.01 -24.30
N GLU A 275 -12.52 -7.87 -25.26
CA GLU A 275 -13.90 -8.34 -25.43
C GLU A 275 -14.46 -9.02 -24.18
N LYS A 276 -13.67 -9.90 -23.55
CA LYS A 276 -14.07 -10.55 -22.29
C LYS A 276 -14.17 -9.56 -21.13
N TRP A 277 -13.29 -8.56 -21.08
CA TRP A 277 -13.26 -7.57 -20.00
C TRP A 277 -14.34 -6.48 -20.16
N LYS A 278 -14.89 -6.26 -21.36
CA LYS A 278 -15.97 -5.26 -21.56
C LYS A 278 -17.19 -5.45 -20.67
N GLN A 279 -17.50 -6.70 -20.30
CA GLN A 279 -18.65 -7.01 -19.45
C GLN A 279 -18.63 -6.31 -18.09
N ILE A 280 -17.46 -5.83 -17.62
CA ILE A 280 -17.38 -5.08 -16.35
C ILE A 280 -18.12 -3.74 -16.39
N LEU A 281 -18.39 -3.22 -17.60
CA LEU A 281 -19.09 -1.95 -17.80
C LEU A 281 -20.62 -2.11 -17.80
N ASP A 282 -21.11 -3.35 -17.79
CA ASP A 282 -22.53 -3.68 -17.88
C ASP A 282 -23.16 -3.95 -16.50
N PHE A 283 -22.44 -3.68 -15.41
CA PHE A 283 -22.84 -3.98 -14.02
C PHE A 283 -23.12 -2.70 -13.21
#